data_AF-A0A927WQL3-F1
#
_entry.id   AF-A0A927WQL3-F1
#
_cell.length_a   1.000
_cell.length_b   1.000
_cell.length_c   1.000
_cell.angle_alpha   90.00
_cell.angle_beta   90.00
_cell.angle_gamma   90.00
#
_symmetry.space_group_name_H-M   'P 1'
#
loop_
_entity.id
_entity.type
_entity.pdbx_description
1 polymer ?
#
loop_
_entity_poly.entity_id
_entity_poly.type
_entity_poly.pdbx_seq_one_letter_code
_entity_poly.pdbx_strand_id
1 'polypeptide(L)'
;MRKVITILMLILLMTFMLWLYPAPCRANTIGEDKYAHVGASMAVGVFMAQNKPFNKWRPWQRVLFNVIVVGGAKEWYDSRHDNHTAEWGDIAADGVGALGAEGVVWLVHKTW
;
A
#
# COMPACT_ATOMS: atom_id res chain seq x y z
N MET A 1 -24.85 5.94 11.91
CA MET A 1 -24.53 4.50 12.12
C MET A 1 -23.63 3.92 11.02
N ARG A 2 -23.97 3.96 9.72
CA ARG A 2 -23.09 3.41 8.65
C ARG A 2 -21.64 3.89 8.69
N LYS A 3 -21.40 5.21 8.86
CA LYS A 3 -20.05 5.78 8.90
C LYS A 3 -19.18 5.25 10.05
N VAL A 4 -19.78 4.98 11.22
CA VAL A 4 -19.06 4.47 12.40
C VAL A 4 -18.64 3.02 12.18
N ILE A 5 -19.52 2.22 11.57
CA ILE A 5 -19.22 0.82 11.20
C ILE A 5 -18.10 0.76 10.17
N THR A 6 -18.10 1.66 9.17
CA THR A 6 -17.03 1.75 8.16
C THR A 6 -15.68 2.09 8.78
N ILE A 7 -15.65 3.07 9.69
CA ILE A 7 -14.40 3.45 10.39
C ILE A 7 -13.89 2.27 11.23
N LEU A 8 -14.77 1.55 11.94
CA LEU A 8 -14.40 0.38 12.73
C LEU A 8 -13.88 -0.77 11.85
N MET A 9 -14.50 -1.03 10.70
CA MET A 9 -14.00 -2.05 9.76
C MET A 9 -12.63 -1.69 9.19
N LEU A 10 -12.38 -0.41 8.88
CA LEU A 10 -11.08 0.05 8.39
C LEU A 10 -10.00 -0.07 9.49
N ILE A 11 -10.33 0.28 10.74
CA ILE A 11 -9.42 0.10 11.88
C ILE A 11 -9.13 -1.39 12.10
N LEU A 12 -10.15 -2.25 12.06
CA LEU A 12 -9.99 -3.71 12.18
C LEU A 12 -9.17 -4.29 11.03
N LEU A 13 -9.36 -3.82 9.81
CA LEU A 13 -8.58 -4.26 8.65
C LEU A 13 -7.13 -3.80 8.77
N MET A 14 -6.87 -2.55 9.17
CA MET A 14 -5.51 -2.07 9.43
C MET A 14 -4.84 -2.83 10.56
N THR A 15 -5.57 -3.14 11.63
CA THR A 15 -5.04 -3.90 12.77
C THR A 15 -4.79 -5.34 12.37
N PHE A 16 -5.67 -5.95 11.57
CA PHE A 16 -5.48 -7.28 11.01
C PHE A 16 -4.32 -7.33 10.02
N MET A 17 -4.08 -6.28 9.23
CA MET A 17 -2.90 -6.17 8.36
C MET A 17 -1.61 -6.02 9.16
N LEU A 18 -1.65 -5.30 10.29
CA LEU A 18 -0.54 -5.23 11.25
C LEU A 18 -0.34 -6.56 12.01
N TRP A 19 -1.38 -7.39 12.14
CA TRP A 19 -1.32 -8.71 12.78
C TRP A 19 -0.91 -9.84 11.82
N LEU A 20 -1.30 -9.70 10.55
CA LEU A 20 -0.82 -10.50 9.42
C LEU A 20 0.59 -10.08 9.00
N TYR A 21 1.14 -9.00 9.54
CA TYR A 21 2.56 -8.70 9.48
C TYR A 21 3.30 -9.90 10.06
N PRO A 22 3.93 -10.74 9.24
CA PRO A 22 4.54 -11.94 9.74
C PRO A 22 5.73 -11.52 10.60
N ALA A 23 5.64 -11.79 11.91
CA ALA A 23 6.86 -12.01 12.70
C ALA A 23 7.75 -13.00 11.91
N PRO A 24 9.06 -12.73 11.82
CA PRO A 24 9.86 -12.94 10.63
C PRO A 24 9.87 -14.40 10.18
N CYS A 25 9.02 -14.73 9.20
CA CYS A 25 9.21 -15.91 8.38
C CYS A 25 10.45 -15.65 7.51
N ARG A 26 11.61 -16.10 7.98
CA ARG A 26 12.88 -16.12 7.23
C ARG A 26 12.75 -17.06 6.03
N ALA A 27 12.08 -16.59 4.98
CA ALA A 27 12.49 -16.93 3.62
C ALA A 27 13.69 -16.03 3.32
N ASN A 28 14.86 -16.62 3.04
CA ASN A 28 16.12 -15.92 2.74
C ASN A 28 16.08 -15.04 1.47
N THR A 29 14.92 -14.52 1.05
CA THR A 29 14.73 -13.89 -0.27
C THR A 29 13.78 -12.69 -0.32
N ILE A 30 12.97 -12.39 0.71
CA ILE A 30 12.19 -11.14 0.77
C ILE A 30 12.47 -10.46 2.11
N GLY A 31 13.29 -9.40 2.07
CA GLY A 31 13.66 -8.63 3.26
C GLY A 31 12.46 -7.94 3.90
N GLU A 32 12.55 -7.70 5.22
CA GLU A 32 11.56 -6.98 6.03
C GLU A 32 11.14 -5.64 5.40
N ASP A 33 12.10 -4.97 4.78
CA ASP A 33 11.94 -3.74 4.01
C ASP A 33 10.88 -3.86 2.89
N LYS A 34 10.90 -4.95 2.11
CA LYS A 34 9.95 -5.14 1.00
C LYS A 34 8.51 -5.34 1.51
N TYR A 35 8.34 -5.95 2.68
CA TYR A 35 7.02 -6.04 3.32
C TYR A 35 6.51 -4.66 3.79
N ALA A 36 7.42 -3.80 4.29
CA ALA A 36 7.07 -2.43 4.65
C ALA A 36 6.61 -1.64 3.42
N HIS A 37 7.29 -1.79 2.28
CA HIS A 37 6.87 -1.21 1.00
C HIS A 37 5.47 -1.66 0.56
N VAL A 38 5.23 -2.97 0.51
CA VAL A 38 3.90 -3.52 0.16
C VAL A 38 2.81 -2.96 1.08
N GLY A 39 3.05 -2.98 2.41
CA GLY A 39 2.08 -2.51 3.39
C GLY A 39 1.79 -1.01 3.29
N ALA A 40 2.84 -0.19 3.20
CA ALA A 40 2.72 1.25 3.06
C ALA A 40 2.00 1.63 1.77
N SER A 41 2.42 1.05 0.64
CA SER A 41 1.79 1.30 -0.66
C SER A 41 0.35 0.82 -0.71
N MET A 42 0.02 -0.30 -0.05
CA MET A 42 -1.36 -0.74 0.07
C MET A 42 -2.21 0.27 0.85
N ALA A 43 -1.73 0.75 2.00
CA ALA A 43 -2.43 1.73 2.82
C ALA A 43 -2.66 3.05 2.06
N VAL A 44 -1.64 3.53 1.34
CA VAL A 44 -1.74 4.72 0.50
C VAL A 44 -2.78 4.52 -0.62
N GLY A 45 -2.78 3.37 -1.29
CA GLY A 45 -3.75 3.08 -2.34
C GLY A 45 -5.20 3.07 -1.83
N VAL A 46 -5.44 2.47 -0.66
CA VAL A 46 -6.77 2.49 -0.01
C VAL A 46 -7.17 3.92 0.35
N PHE A 47 -6.24 4.70 0.92
CA PHE A 47 -6.48 6.09 1.24
C PHE A 47 -6.82 6.93 0.00
N MET A 48 -6.08 6.75 -1.10
CA MET A 48 -6.36 7.41 -2.39
C MET A 48 -7.76 7.06 -2.90
N ALA A 49 -8.17 5.79 -2.82
CA ALA A 49 -9.50 5.38 -3.26
C ALA A 49 -10.65 6.05 -2.47
N GLN A 50 -10.40 6.49 -1.23
CA GLN A 50 -11.39 7.14 -0.38
C GLN A 50 -11.44 8.67 -0.53
N ASN A 51 -10.37 9.29 -1.05
CA ASN A 51 -10.20 10.74 -1.03
C ASN A 51 -10.34 11.39 -2.41
N LYS A 52 -10.95 12.57 -2.48
CA LYS A 52 -10.99 13.38 -3.71
C LYS A 52 -9.60 14.02 -3.94
N PRO A 53 -9.15 14.17 -5.20
CA PRO A 53 -9.85 13.80 -6.45
C PRO A 53 -9.65 12.32 -6.86
N PHE A 54 -8.78 11.58 -6.18
CA PHE A 54 -8.30 10.25 -6.56
C PHE A 54 -9.39 9.16 -6.57
N ASN A 55 -10.45 9.32 -5.77
CA ASN A 55 -11.59 8.41 -5.77
C ASN A 55 -12.37 8.38 -7.10
N LYS A 56 -12.25 9.42 -7.93
CA LYS A 56 -12.84 9.47 -9.27
C LYS A 56 -11.94 8.84 -10.34
N TRP A 57 -10.67 8.59 -10.01
CA TRP A 57 -9.72 8.03 -10.95
C TRP A 57 -10.04 6.56 -11.20
N ARG A 58 -9.63 6.06 -12.37
CA ARG A 58 -9.68 4.63 -12.66
C ARG A 58 -8.68 3.89 -11.77
N PRO A 59 -8.93 2.63 -11.38
CA PRO A 59 -8.01 1.85 -10.55
C PRO A 59 -6.55 1.89 -11.04
N TRP A 60 -6.32 1.70 -12.34
CA TRP A 60 -4.98 1.74 -12.91
C TRP A 60 -4.29 3.10 -12.78
N GLN A 61 -5.04 4.21 -12.79
CA GLN A 61 -4.47 5.55 -12.60
C GLN A 61 -3.98 5.74 -11.17
N ARG A 62 -4.73 5.23 -10.18
CA ARG A 62 -4.29 5.26 -8.78
C ARG A 62 -3.07 4.39 -8.57
N VAL A 63 -3.06 3.18 -9.14
CA VAL A 63 -1.90 2.28 -9.07
C VAL A 63 -0.66 2.94 -9.67
N LEU A 64 -0.74 3.47 -10.90
CA LEU A 64 0.40 4.14 -11.53
C LEU A 64 0.87 5.35 -10.72
N PHE A 65 -0.05 6.16 -10.21
CA PHE A 65 0.33 7.31 -9.39
C PHE A 65 0.99 6.87 -8.09
N ASN A 66 0.47 5.85 -7.42
CA ASN A 66 1.06 5.33 -6.19
C ASN A 66 2.48 4.82 -6.45
N VAL A 67 2.69 4.01 -7.49
CA VAL A 67 4.02 3.45 -7.81
C VAL A 67 5.01 4.54 -8.25
N ILE A 68 4.61 5.38 -9.21
CA ILE A 68 5.52 6.35 -9.83
C ILE A 68 5.78 7.54 -8.90
N VAL A 69 4.73 8.06 -8.26
CA VAL A 69 4.83 9.27 -7.46
C VAL A 69 5.19 8.94 -6.02
N VAL A 70 4.51 7.99 -5.38
CA VAL A 70 4.77 7.69 -3.97
C VAL A 70 6.01 6.80 -3.84
N GLY A 71 6.04 5.65 -4.51
CA GLY A 71 7.21 4.76 -4.52
C GLY A 71 8.44 5.45 -5.13
N GLY A 72 8.28 6.07 -6.30
CA GLY A 72 9.37 6.81 -6.94
C GLY A 72 9.90 7.99 -6.10
N ALA A 73 9.04 8.72 -5.37
CA ALA A 73 9.51 9.79 -4.47
C ALA A 73 10.27 9.23 -3.26
N LYS A 74 9.86 8.09 -2.69
CA LYS A 74 10.59 7.41 -1.62
C LYS A 74 11.97 6.98 -2.12
N GLU A 75 12.05 6.27 -3.25
CA GLU A 75 13.34 5.82 -3.80
C GLU A 75 14.26 7.00 -4.19
N TRP A 76 13.68 8.08 -4.69
CA TRP A 76 14.42 9.32 -4.95
C TRP A 76 14.94 9.98 -3.68
N TYR A 77 14.19 9.91 -2.58
CA TYR A 77 14.65 10.33 -1.26
C TYR A 77 15.80 9.42 -0.79
N ASP A 78 15.64 8.11 -0.85
CA ASP A 78 16.64 7.14 -0.43
C ASP A 78 17.96 7.29 -1.20
N SER A 79 17.89 7.56 -2.51
CA SER A 79 19.09 7.82 -3.34
C SER A 79 19.93 9.03 -2.89
N ARG A 80 19.40 9.88 -2.00
CA ARG A 80 20.06 11.09 -1.48
C ARG A 80 20.51 10.98 -0.03
N HIS A 81 20.26 9.85 0.63
CA HIS A 81 20.57 9.69 2.05
C HIS A 81 21.52 8.51 2.25
N ASP A 82 22.66 8.77 2.90
CA ASP A 82 23.79 7.81 2.99
C ASP A 82 23.48 6.49 3.71
N ASN A 83 22.37 6.43 4.45
CA ASN A 83 21.93 5.23 5.18
C ASN A 83 20.88 4.41 4.43
N HIS A 84 20.51 4.82 3.22
CA HIS A 84 19.48 4.19 2.41
C HIS A 84 20.04 3.81 1.04
N THR A 85 19.47 2.79 0.41
CA THR A 85 19.84 2.38 -0.95
C THR A 85 18.58 2.31 -1.78
N ALA A 86 18.58 2.98 -2.93
CA ALA A 86 17.47 2.92 -3.85
C ALA A 86 17.49 1.59 -4.61
N GLU A 87 16.42 0.81 -4.53
CA GLU A 87 16.34 -0.50 -5.15
C GLU A 87 15.09 -0.64 -6.02
N TRP A 88 15.26 -1.17 -7.24
CA TRP A 88 14.13 -1.50 -8.10
C TRP A 88 13.18 -2.54 -7.49
N GLY A 89 13.68 -3.35 -6.56
CA GLY A 89 12.87 -4.28 -5.78
C GLY A 89 11.82 -3.58 -4.91
N ASP A 90 12.10 -2.37 -4.44
CA ASP A 90 11.17 -1.56 -3.64
C ASP A 90 10.05 -0.98 -4.49
N ILE A 91 10.39 -0.45 -5.67
CA ILE A 91 9.38 -0.01 -6.63
C ILE A 91 8.45 -1.16 -7.03
N ALA A 92 8.99 -2.36 -7.19
CA ALA A 92 8.19 -3.55 -7.46
C ALA A 92 7.29 -3.92 -6.27
N ALA A 93 7.81 -3.87 -5.04
CA ALA A 93 7.06 -4.08 -3.81
C ALA A 93 5.91 -3.06 -3.64
N ASP A 94 6.17 -1.79 -3.95
CA ASP A 94 5.16 -0.73 -3.98
C ASP A 94 4.07 -1.01 -5.04
N GLY A 95 4.47 -1.53 -6.20
CA GLY A 95 3.55 -2.01 -7.23
C GLY A 95 2.60 -3.11 -6.74
N VAL A 96 3.13 -4.10 -6.03
CA VAL A 96 2.35 -5.18 -5.43
C VAL A 96 1.38 -4.62 -4.38
N GLY A 97 1.85 -3.72 -3.50
CA GLY A 97 1.01 -3.05 -2.51
C GLY A 97 -0.13 -2.25 -3.13
N ALA A 98 0.18 -1.45 -4.15
CA ALA A 98 -0.79 -0.63 -4.87
C ALA A 98 -1.87 -1.46 -5.58
N LEU A 99 -1.49 -2.57 -6.23
CA LEU A 99 -2.45 -3.51 -6.83
C LEU A 99 -3.29 -4.20 -5.75
N GLY A 100 -2.66 -4.59 -4.63
CA GLY A 100 -3.36 -5.16 -3.48
C GLY A 100 -4.43 -4.22 -2.92
N ALA A 101 -4.15 -2.91 -2.85
CA ALA A 101 -5.12 -1.91 -2.43
C ALA A 101 -6.36 -1.89 -3.32
N GLU A 102 -6.19 -1.92 -4.64
CA GLU A 102 -7.33 -1.96 -5.58
C GLU A 102 -8.11 -3.27 -5.44
N GLY A 103 -7.44 -4.40 -5.17
CA GLY A 103 -8.09 -5.65 -4.84
C GLY A 103 -8.97 -5.56 -3.59
N VAL A 104 -8.47 -4.93 -2.52
CA VAL A 104 -9.23 -4.68 -1.28
C VAL A 104 -10.41 -3.76 -1.55
N VAL A 105 -10.20 -2.65 -2.26
CA VAL A 105 -11.27 -1.71 -2.63
C VAL A 105 -12.35 -2.39 -3.46
N TRP A 106 -11.95 -3.23 -4.43
CA TRP A 106 -12.88 -3.99 -5.25
C TRP A 106 -13.69 -5.01 -4.42
N LEU A 107 -13.04 -5.76 -3.53
CA LEU A 107 -13.72 -6.70 -2.64
C LEU A 107 -14.75 -6.00 -1.77
N VAL A 108 -14.38 -4.85 -1.18
CA VAL A 108 -15.28 -4.03 -0.37
C VAL A 108 -16.45 -3.50 -1.18
N HIS A 109 -16.25 -3.03 -2.41
CA HIS A 109 -17.37 -2.56 -3.24
C HIS A 109 -18.24 -3.70 -3.79
N LYS A 110 -17.71 -4.90 -4.02
CA LYS A 110 -18.47 -6.03 -4.54
C LYS A 110 -19.35 -6.71 -3.48
N THR A 111 -18.94 -6.64 -2.22
CA THR A 111 -19.68 -7.26 -1.09
C THR A 111 -20.82 -6.39 -0.56
N TRP A 112 -20.98 -5.17 -1.08
CA TRP A 112 -21.98 -4.18 -0.68
C TRP A 112 -22.87 -3.78 -1.85
#